data_AF-A0A3M2E0M5-F1
#
_entry.id   AF-A0A3M2E0M5-F1
#
_cell.length_a   1.000
_cell.length_b   1.000
_cell.length_c   1.000
_cell.angle_alpha   90.00
_cell.angle_beta   90.00
_cell.angle_gamma   90.00
#
_symmetry.space_group_name_H-M   'P 1'
#
loop_
_entity.id
_entity.type
_entity.pdbx_description
1 polymer ?
#
loop_
_entity_poly.entity_id
_entity_poly.type
_entity_poly.pdbx_seq_one_letter_code
_entity_poly.pdbx_strand_id
1 'polypeptide(L)'
;MIWCPTSFAERIGAALAAPTAALSAADDPAHAGRASSDATAVLLASAFALHVRALVAAAWIGAVDSALAGVVAAAGVVGRAIGWDLAFLFIAGGVVTIAAGRRRAVGRDFDLAAVAYVPFAFVRLVAGFAAALAGGSLSRAATDVAGVAALAWGGGAVALAIRVARARGDARG
;
A
#
# COMPACT_ATOMS: atom_id res chain seq x y z
N MET A 1 -19.81 14.54 13.47
CA MET A 1 -20.30 13.77 12.31
C MET A 1 -19.14 12.96 11.79
N ILE A 2 -19.20 11.63 11.87
CA ILE A 2 -18.11 10.76 11.40
C ILE A 2 -18.22 10.71 9.87
N TRP A 3 -17.23 11.28 9.19
CA TRP A 3 -17.16 11.22 7.73
C TRP A 3 -16.68 9.83 7.32
N CYS A 4 -17.51 9.09 6.57
CA CYS A 4 -17.19 7.76 6.06
C CYS A 4 -17.01 7.84 4.53
N PRO A 5 -15.78 7.74 4.01
CA PRO A 5 -15.54 7.68 2.57
C PRO A 5 -16.18 6.41 1.98
N THR A 6 -17.03 6.59 0.96
CA THR A 6 -17.86 5.51 0.42
C THR A 6 -17.21 4.85 -0.80
N SER A 7 -16.53 5.63 -1.62
CA SER A 7 -15.87 5.14 -2.83
C SER A 7 -14.39 4.80 -2.61
N PHE A 8 -13.84 3.95 -3.48
CA PHE A 8 -12.41 3.63 -3.48
C PHE A 8 -11.54 4.89 -3.62
N ALA A 9 -11.89 5.77 -4.57
CA ALA A 9 -11.16 7.01 -4.81
C ALA A 9 -11.20 7.96 -3.62
N GLU A 10 -12.35 8.09 -2.93
CA GLU A 10 -12.46 8.88 -1.70
C GLU A 10 -11.57 8.33 -0.59
N ARG A 11 -11.48 7.00 -0.44
CA ARG A 11 -10.63 6.37 0.59
C ARG A 11 -9.15 6.58 0.34
N ILE A 12 -8.71 6.43 -0.91
CA ILE A 12 -7.33 6.73 -1.28
C ILE A 12 -7.03 8.22 -1.10
N GLY A 13 -7.94 9.10 -1.55
CA GLY A 13 -7.83 10.54 -1.33
C GLY A 13 -7.77 10.92 0.15
N ALA A 14 -8.59 10.27 0.99
CA ALA A 14 -8.58 10.44 2.44
C ALA A 14 -7.23 10.08 3.05
N ALA A 15 -6.66 8.93 2.67
CA ALA A 15 -5.39 8.46 3.19
C ALA A 15 -4.24 9.42 2.87
N LEU A 16 -4.31 10.11 1.73
CA LEU A 16 -3.32 11.09 1.30
C LEU A 16 -3.54 12.48 1.94
N ALA A 17 -4.77 12.98 1.94
CA ALA A 17 -5.09 14.35 2.35
C ALA A 17 -5.40 14.50 3.85
N ALA A 18 -6.00 13.48 4.47
CA ALA A 18 -6.46 13.50 5.86
C ALA A 18 -6.18 12.14 6.55
N PRO A 19 -4.91 11.74 6.71
CA PRO A 19 -4.53 10.39 7.15
C PRO A 19 -5.10 10.02 8.52
N THR A 20 -5.24 10.97 9.45
CA THR A 20 -5.84 10.73 10.76
C THR A 20 -7.31 10.32 10.64
N ALA A 21 -8.10 11.02 9.83
CA ALA A 21 -9.51 10.68 9.60
C ALA A 21 -9.65 9.32 8.89
N ALA A 22 -8.81 9.05 7.89
CA ALA A 22 -8.80 7.77 7.19
C ALA A 22 -8.46 6.59 8.12
N LEU A 23 -7.46 6.76 9.00
CA LEU A 23 -7.09 5.76 9.99
C LEU A 23 -8.19 5.54 11.02
N SER A 24 -8.85 6.60 11.49
CA SER A 24 -10.01 6.46 12.39
C SER A 24 -11.17 5.73 11.74
N ALA A 25 -11.45 5.98 10.45
CA ALA A 25 -12.49 5.27 9.70
C ALA A 25 -12.13 3.79 9.48
N ALA A 26 -10.86 3.49 9.19
CA ALA A 26 -10.39 2.12 9.04
C ALA A 26 -10.36 1.34 10.38
N ASP A 27 -10.31 2.05 11.50
CA ASP A 27 -10.41 1.42 12.81
C ASP A 27 -11.85 0.99 13.18
N ASP A 28 -12.86 1.40 12.42
CA ASP A 28 -14.25 1.04 12.69
C ASP A 28 -14.50 -0.46 12.41
N PRO A 29 -14.94 -1.26 13.41
CA PRO A 29 -15.25 -2.67 13.19
C PRO A 29 -16.33 -2.93 12.15
N ALA A 30 -17.22 -1.97 11.86
CA ALA A 30 -18.22 -2.09 10.80
C ALA A 30 -17.61 -2.17 9.39
N HIS A 31 -16.34 -1.80 9.25
CA HIS A 31 -15.63 -1.67 7.98
C HIS A 31 -14.36 -2.53 7.89
N ALA A 32 -14.20 -3.52 8.77
CA ALA A 32 -13.04 -4.40 8.79
C ALA A 32 -12.79 -5.09 7.42
N GLY A 33 -11.53 -5.17 7.01
CA GLY A 33 -11.06 -5.77 5.77
C GLY A 33 -11.14 -4.87 4.52
N ARG A 34 -11.79 -3.71 4.60
CA ARG A 34 -11.89 -2.80 3.43
C ARG A 34 -10.55 -2.17 3.08
N ALA A 35 -9.79 -1.70 4.07
CA ALA A 35 -8.52 -1.03 3.84
C ALA A 35 -7.46 -1.97 3.24
N SER A 36 -7.38 -3.21 3.72
CA SER A 36 -6.50 -4.25 3.14
C SER A 36 -6.88 -4.60 1.69
N SER A 37 -8.18 -4.64 1.36
CA SER A 37 -8.64 -4.80 -0.02
C SER A 37 -8.23 -3.62 -0.91
N ASP A 38 -8.35 -2.39 -0.40
CA ASP A 38 -7.95 -1.19 -1.13
C ASP A 38 -6.43 -1.15 -1.37
N ALA A 39 -5.63 -1.47 -0.35
CA ALA A 39 -4.18 -1.54 -0.48
C ALA A 39 -3.77 -2.61 -1.50
N THR A 40 -4.45 -3.76 -1.51
CA THR A 40 -4.23 -4.81 -2.53
C THR A 40 -4.55 -4.31 -3.93
N ALA A 41 -5.65 -3.57 -4.10
CA ALA A 41 -5.99 -2.97 -5.39
C ALA A 41 -4.95 -1.93 -5.83
N VAL A 42 -4.45 -1.09 -4.93
CA VAL A 42 -3.37 -0.13 -5.21
C VAL A 42 -2.07 -0.84 -5.59
N LEU A 43 -1.72 -1.93 -4.90
CA LEU A 43 -0.55 -2.75 -5.21
C LEU A 43 -0.63 -3.33 -6.62
N LEU A 44 -1.75 -3.97 -6.94
CA LEU A 44 -1.96 -4.59 -8.25
C LEU A 44 -1.99 -3.53 -9.36
N ALA A 45 -2.67 -2.41 -9.13
CA ALA A 45 -2.70 -1.30 -10.07
C ALA A 45 -1.30 -0.71 -10.31
N SER A 46 -0.51 -0.55 -9.25
CA SER A 46 0.87 -0.06 -9.34
C SER A 46 1.78 -1.05 -10.07
N ALA A 47 1.69 -2.34 -9.75
CA ALA A 47 2.45 -3.38 -10.43
C ALA A 47 2.11 -3.42 -11.92
N PHE A 48 0.82 -3.33 -12.27
CA PHE A 48 0.37 -3.29 -13.66
C PHE A 48 0.88 -2.04 -14.39
N ALA A 49 0.70 -0.86 -13.80
CA ALA A 49 1.11 0.41 -14.40
C ALA A 49 2.64 0.49 -14.62
N LEU A 50 3.43 0.03 -13.65
CA LEU A 50 4.89 0.13 -13.70
C LEU A 50 5.56 -0.98 -14.52
N HIS A 51 4.87 -2.12 -14.73
CA HIS A 51 5.45 -3.29 -15.39
C HIS A 51 4.68 -3.77 -16.63
N VAL A 52 3.88 -2.90 -17.26
CA VAL A 52 3.09 -3.23 -18.45
C VAL A 52 3.91 -3.93 -19.54
N ARG A 53 5.13 -3.45 -19.83
CA ARG A 53 6.00 -4.05 -20.86
C ARG A 53 6.42 -5.48 -20.51
N ALA A 54 6.74 -5.72 -19.23
CA ALA A 54 7.14 -7.05 -18.77
C ALA A 54 5.95 -8.01 -18.73
N LEU A 55 4.75 -7.50 -18.40
CA LEU A 55 3.51 -8.27 -18.45
C LEU A 55 3.11 -8.64 -19.89
N VAL A 56 3.26 -7.72 -20.84
CA VAL A 56 3.06 -7.99 -22.27
C VAL A 56 4.06 -9.04 -22.76
N ALA A 57 5.33 -8.96 -22.36
CA ALA A 57 6.32 -9.97 -22.69
C ALA A 57 5.96 -11.35 -22.11
N ALA A 58 5.48 -11.41 -20.87
CA ALA A 58 5.00 -12.64 -20.26
C ALA A 58 3.79 -13.22 -21.01
N ALA A 59 2.84 -12.38 -21.44
CA ALA A 59 1.71 -12.81 -22.26
C ALA A 59 2.18 -13.38 -23.61
N TRP A 60 3.19 -12.77 -24.23
CA TRP A 60 3.76 -13.26 -25.48
C TRP A 60 4.43 -14.64 -25.31
N ILE A 61 5.19 -14.84 -24.21
CA ILE A 61 5.73 -16.16 -23.84
C ILE A 61 4.59 -17.18 -23.71
N GLY A 62 3.48 -16.78 -23.08
CA GLY A 62 2.29 -17.62 -22.95
C GLY A 62 1.69 -18.05 -24.28
N ALA A 63 1.71 -17.16 -25.27
CA ALA A 63 1.16 -17.40 -26.60
C ALA A 63 2.07 -18.26 -27.49
N VAL A 64 3.40 -18.15 -27.34
CA VAL A 64 4.39 -18.84 -28.20
C VAL A 64 4.84 -20.19 -27.63
N ASP A 65 5.01 -20.29 -26.31
CA ASP A 65 5.56 -21.49 -25.64
C ASP A 65 4.45 -22.32 -24.97
N SER A 66 3.88 -21.81 -23.89
CA SER A 66 2.79 -22.47 -23.16
C SER A 66 2.09 -21.50 -22.22
N ALA A 67 0.78 -21.67 -22.02
CA ALA A 67 0.00 -20.83 -21.10
C ALA A 67 0.61 -20.82 -19.68
N LEU A 68 1.11 -21.97 -19.21
CA LEU A 68 1.77 -22.08 -17.91
C LEU A 68 3.06 -21.24 -17.83
N ALA A 69 3.90 -21.26 -18.87
CA ALA A 69 5.10 -20.43 -18.91
C ALA A 69 4.78 -18.93 -18.86
N GLY A 70 3.73 -18.50 -19.57
CA GLY A 70 3.24 -17.11 -19.49
C GLY A 70 2.77 -16.73 -18.09
N VAL A 71 2.02 -17.62 -17.42
CA VAL A 71 1.56 -17.42 -16.03
C VAL A 71 2.75 -17.35 -15.06
N VAL A 72 3.73 -18.24 -15.16
CA VAL A 72 4.93 -18.23 -14.32
C VAL A 72 5.75 -16.96 -14.54
N ALA A 73 5.90 -16.51 -15.78
CA ALA A 73 6.60 -15.27 -16.10
C ALA A 73 5.87 -14.05 -15.53
N ALA A 74 4.54 -13.96 -15.69
CA ALA A 74 3.72 -12.89 -15.13
C ALA A 74 3.77 -12.88 -13.60
N ALA A 75 3.63 -14.05 -12.96
CA ALA A 75 3.75 -14.20 -11.52
C ALA A 75 5.14 -13.77 -11.02
N GLY A 76 6.21 -14.08 -11.76
CA GLY A 76 7.56 -13.61 -11.44
C GLY A 76 7.71 -12.09 -11.53
N VAL A 77 7.08 -11.45 -12.52
CA VAL A 77 7.05 -9.98 -12.64
C VAL A 77 6.30 -9.36 -11.47
N VAL A 78 5.08 -9.82 -11.22
CA VAL A 78 4.22 -9.32 -10.13
C VAL A 78 4.90 -9.54 -8.78
N GLY A 79 5.42 -10.74 -8.53
CA GLY A 79 6.09 -11.09 -7.26
C GLY A 79 7.30 -10.21 -6.96
N ARG A 80 8.13 -9.91 -7.98
CA ARG A 80 9.25 -8.95 -7.82
C ARG A 80 8.75 -7.51 -7.60
N ALA A 81 7.67 -7.12 -8.27
CA ALA A 81 7.10 -5.79 -8.17
C ALA A 81 6.54 -5.51 -6.76
N ILE A 82 5.76 -6.45 -6.22
CA ILE A 82 5.03 -6.28 -4.96
C ILE A 82 5.79 -6.80 -3.74
N GLY A 83 6.87 -7.56 -3.92
CA GLY A 83 7.54 -8.25 -2.81
C GLY A 83 7.99 -7.30 -1.69
N TRP A 84 8.57 -6.16 -2.06
CA TRP A 84 8.96 -5.13 -1.08
C TRP A 84 7.76 -4.44 -0.42
N ASP A 85 6.68 -4.23 -1.17
CA ASP A 85 5.49 -3.60 -0.63
C ASP A 85 4.73 -4.50 0.34
N LEU A 86 4.63 -5.80 0.03
CA LEU A 86 4.10 -6.80 0.95
C LEU A 86 4.96 -6.88 2.20
N ALA A 87 6.29 -6.91 2.06
CA ALA A 87 7.20 -6.90 3.20
C ALA A 87 6.96 -5.66 4.08
N PHE A 88 6.85 -4.47 3.48
CA PHE A 88 6.51 -3.25 4.22
C PHE A 88 5.17 -3.38 4.94
N LEU A 89 4.13 -3.85 4.25
CA LEU A 89 2.77 -3.98 4.81
C LEU A 89 2.74 -4.95 6.01
N PHE A 90 3.40 -6.10 5.89
CA PHE A 90 3.51 -7.07 6.99
C PHE A 90 4.33 -6.53 8.16
N ILE A 91 5.45 -5.86 7.90
CA ILE A 91 6.27 -5.24 8.95
C ILE A 91 5.46 -4.15 9.65
N ALA A 92 4.82 -3.25 8.91
CA ALA A 92 3.99 -2.19 9.46
C ALA A 92 2.82 -2.75 10.28
N GLY A 93 2.09 -3.74 9.76
CA GLY A 93 1.02 -4.42 10.48
C GLY A 93 1.50 -5.07 11.78
N GLY A 94 2.66 -5.74 11.74
CA GLY A 94 3.30 -6.30 12.93
C GLY A 94 3.69 -5.22 13.95
N VAL A 95 4.31 -4.13 13.49
CA VAL A 95 4.68 -2.99 14.34
C VAL A 95 3.47 -2.37 15.01
N VAL A 96 2.39 -2.10 14.27
CA VAL A 96 1.14 -1.55 14.83
C VAL A 96 0.53 -2.52 15.84
N THR A 97 0.47 -3.81 15.51
CA THR A 97 -0.07 -4.87 16.39
C THR A 97 0.72 -4.96 17.71
N ILE A 98 2.05 -4.97 17.64
CA ILE A 98 2.92 -5.01 18.82
C ILE A 98 2.75 -3.73 19.64
N ALA A 99 2.74 -2.56 18.99
CA ALA A 99 2.63 -1.27 19.65
C ALA A 99 1.26 -1.01 20.29
N ALA A 100 0.20 -1.72 19.85
CA ALA A 100 -1.12 -1.72 20.47
C ALA A 100 -1.16 -2.50 21.81
N GLY A 101 -0.18 -3.36 22.09
CA GLY A 101 -0.01 -4.04 23.37
C GLY A 101 -1.11 -5.05 23.70
N ARG A 102 -1.66 -4.99 24.92
CA ARG A 102 -2.67 -5.94 25.42
C ARG A 102 -4.01 -5.87 24.67
N ARG A 103 -4.21 -4.89 23.81
CA ARG A 103 -5.48 -4.58 23.12
C ARG A 103 -5.40 -4.82 21.61
N ARG A 104 -4.46 -5.68 21.19
CA ARG A 104 -4.23 -6.08 19.81
C ARG A 104 -5.48 -6.66 19.15
N ALA A 105 -5.76 -6.22 17.94
CA ALA A 105 -6.79 -6.80 17.07
C ALA A 105 -6.18 -6.91 15.67
N VAL A 106 -5.49 -8.03 15.43
CA VAL A 106 -4.59 -8.23 14.27
C VAL A 106 -5.21 -7.76 12.94
N GLY A 107 -6.47 -8.10 12.67
CA GLY A 107 -7.16 -7.66 11.45
C GLY A 107 -7.29 -6.14 11.32
N ARG A 108 -7.70 -5.45 12.39
CA ARG A 108 -7.81 -3.98 12.41
C ARG A 108 -6.45 -3.31 12.36
N ASP A 109 -5.48 -3.88 13.07
CA ASP A 109 -4.12 -3.33 13.13
C ASP A 109 -3.43 -3.48 11.75
N PHE A 110 -3.75 -4.54 11.00
CA PHE A 110 -3.35 -4.71 9.61
C PHE A 110 -4.09 -3.75 8.66
N ASP A 111 -5.39 -3.50 8.86
CA ASP A 111 -6.12 -2.48 8.08
C ASP A 111 -5.56 -1.07 8.31
N LEU A 112 -5.16 -0.72 9.54
CA LEU A 112 -4.46 0.53 9.83
C LEU A 112 -3.12 0.62 9.08
N ALA A 113 -2.36 -0.47 9.04
CA ALA A 113 -1.13 -0.53 8.26
C ALA A 113 -1.39 -0.41 6.74
N ALA A 114 -2.49 -0.97 6.25
CA ALA A 114 -2.91 -0.86 4.85
C ALA A 114 -3.23 0.59 4.46
N VAL A 115 -3.92 1.34 5.31
CA VAL A 115 -4.11 2.79 5.10
C VAL A 115 -2.78 3.54 5.14
N ALA A 116 -1.91 3.22 6.10
CA ALA A 116 -0.60 3.85 6.24
C ALA A 116 0.36 3.56 5.07
N TYR A 117 0.14 2.47 4.33
CA TYR A 117 0.88 2.13 3.13
C TYR A 117 0.52 2.98 1.91
N VAL A 118 -0.70 3.53 1.83
CA VAL A 118 -1.19 4.28 0.66
C VAL A 118 -0.27 5.45 0.26
N PRO A 119 0.20 6.32 1.18
CA PRO A 119 1.12 7.40 0.81
C PRO A 119 2.46 6.92 0.26
N PHE A 120 3.00 5.82 0.82
CA PHE A 120 4.23 5.21 0.32
C PHE A 120 4.05 4.69 -1.11
N ALA A 121 2.95 3.97 -1.37
CA ALA A 121 2.60 3.47 -2.69
C ALA A 121 2.43 4.61 -3.70
N PHE A 122 1.75 5.68 -3.28
CA PHE A 122 1.50 6.85 -4.12
C PHE A 122 2.79 7.54 -4.57
N VAL A 123 3.73 7.80 -3.65
CA VAL A 123 5.03 8.41 -4.00
C VAL A 123 5.80 7.54 -4.98
N ARG A 124 5.84 6.21 -4.77
CA ARG A 124 6.49 5.28 -5.69
C ARG A 124 5.85 5.27 -7.07
N LEU A 125 4.51 5.28 -7.12
CA LEU A 125 3.75 5.31 -8.36
C LEU A 125 4.06 6.59 -9.15
N VAL A 126 4.02 7.75 -8.49
CA VAL A 126 4.33 9.05 -9.11
C VAL A 126 5.76 9.08 -9.63
N ALA A 127 6.74 8.60 -8.85
CA ALA A 127 8.14 8.54 -9.27
C ALA A 127 8.32 7.62 -10.49
N GLY A 128 7.72 6.43 -10.48
CA GLY A 128 7.79 5.50 -11.60
C GLY A 128 7.11 6.03 -12.86
N PHE A 129 5.97 6.72 -12.71
CA PHE A 129 5.28 7.38 -13.80
C PHE A 129 6.12 8.53 -14.39
N ALA A 130 6.73 9.36 -13.55
CA ALA A 130 7.63 10.43 -13.98
C ALA A 130 8.85 9.88 -14.75
N ALA A 131 9.40 8.74 -14.31
CA ALA A 131 10.47 8.05 -15.02
C ALA A 131 10.02 7.62 -16.43
N ALA A 132 8.85 6.99 -16.51
CA ALA A 132 8.28 6.52 -17.77
C ALA A 132 8.02 7.68 -18.75
N LEU A 133 7.48 8.80 -18.28
CA LEU A 133 7.28 10.00 -19.10
C LEU A 133 8.59 10.63 -19.58
N ALA A 134 9.65 10.57 -18.76
CA ALA A 134 10.97 11.04 -19.14
C ALA A 134 11.69 10.09 -20.13
N GLY A 135 11.05 8.99 -20.54
CA GLY A 135 11.61 8.04 -21.51
C GLY A 135 12.81 7.24 -21.00
N GLY A 136 13.00 7.16 -19.67
CA GLY A 136 14.20 6.56 -19.11
C GLY A 136 14.11 6.25 -17.61
N SER A 137 15.25 5.87 -17.04
CA SER A 137 15.38 5.73 -15.59
C SER A 137 15.57 7.10 -14.94
N LEU A 138 14.93 7.33 -13.79
CA LEU A 138 15.27 8.47 -12.93
C LEU A 138 16.75 8.46 -12.60
N SER A 139 17.33 9.65 -12.40
CA SER A 139 18.67 9.74 -11.83
C SER A 139 18.69 9.05 -10.47
N ARG A 140 19.87 8.56 -10.06
CA ARG A 140 20.03 7.92 -8.74
C ARG A 140 19.56 8.83 -7.62
N ALA A 141 19.92 10.11 -7.68
CA ALA A 141 19.49 11.13 -6.73
C ALA A 141 17.96 11.29 -6.68
N ALA A 142 17.27 11.33 -7.82
CA ALA A 142 15.81 11.43 -7.83
C ALA A 142 15.15 10.16 -7.27
N THR A 143 15.73 8.99 -7.53
CA THR A 143 15.28 7.71 -6.97
C THR A 143 15.45 7.69 -5.45
N ASP A 144 16.60 8.14 -4.95
CA ASP A 144 16.90 8.19 -3.52
C ASP A 144 15.98 9.20 -2.81
N VAL A 145 15.76 10.38 -3.40
CA VAL A 145 14.83 11.39 -2.86
C VAL A 145 13.41 10.85 -2.81
N ALA A 146 12.92 10.20 -3.87
CA ALA A 146 11.60 9.59 -3.89
C ALA A 146 11.48 8.46 -2.83
N GLY A 147 12.53 7.66 -2.66
CA GLY A 147 12.60 6.62 -1.64
C GLY A 147 12.54 7.19 -0.22
N VAL A 148 13.33 8.22 0.07
CA VAL A 148 13.31 8.91 1.38
C VAL A 148 11.95 9.57 1.63
N ALA A 149 11.37 10.23 0.64
CA ALA A 149 10.05 10.84 0.76
C ALA A 149 8.95 9.80 1.02
N ALA A 150 8.98 8.67 0.30
CA ALA A 150 8.05 7.57 0.52
C ALA A 150 8.18 6.99 1.93
N LEU A 151 9.40 6.73 2.39
CA LEU A 151 9.68 6.20 3.73
C LEU A 151 9.30 7.18 4.84
N ALA A 152 9.58 8.47 4.67
CA ALA A 152 9.23 9.49 5.65
C ALA A 152 7.70 9.61 5.79
N TRP A 153 6.98 9.62 4.66
CA TRP A 153 5.51 9.71 4.68
C TRP A 153 4.89 8.42 5.23
N GLY A 154 5.30 7.25 4.73
CA GLY A 154 4.83 5.95 5.22
C GLY A 154 5.13 5.76 6.71
N GLY A 155 6.34 6.10 7.16
CA GLY A 155 6.71 6.07 8.57
C GLY A 155 5.87 7.00 9.44
N GLY A 156 5.61 8.23 8.97
CA GLY A 156 4.70 9.16 9.64
C GLY A 156 3.26 8.61 9.75
N ALA A 157 2.76 7.99 8.68
CA ALA A 157 1.44 7.37 8.68
C ALA A 157 1.36 6.14 9.61
N VAL A 158 2.41 5.33 9.68
CA VAL A 158 2.52 4.23 10.65
C VAL A 158 2.56 4.76 12.09
N ALA A 159 3.28 5.84 12.36
CA ALA A 159 3.26 6.48 13.69
C ALA A 159 1.86 6.96 14.08
N LEU A 160 1.09 7.52 13.14
CA LEU A 160 -0.31 7.88 13.36
C LEU A 160 -1.18 6.63 13.59
N ALA A 161 -0.99 5.56 12.83
CA ALA A 161 -1.69 4.29 13.02
C ALA A 161 -1.46 3.71 14.42
N ILE A 162 -0.23 3.76 14.94
CA ILE A 162 0.11 3.36 16.31
C ILE A 162 -0.65 4.22 17.32
N ARG A 163 -0.72 5.54 17.12
CA ARG A 163 -1.47 6.44 18.02
C ARG A 163 -2.96 6.08 18.05
N VAL A 164 -3.57 5.81 16.89
CA VAL A 164 -4.97 5.40 16.77
C VAL A 164 -5.19 4.05 17.47
N ALA A 165 -4.33 3.06 17.23
CA ALA A 165 -4.43 1.74 17.84
C ALA A 165 -4.33 1.78 19.38
N ARG A 166 -3.48 2.67 19.92
CA ARG A 166 -3.34 2.88 21.38
C ARG A 166 -4.57 3.56 21.98
N ALA A 167 -5.11 4.59 21.34
CA ALA A 167 -6.25 5.36 21.83
C ALA A 167 -7.55 4.55 21.93
N ARG A 168 -7.71 3.50 21.11
CA ARG A 168 -8.87 2.58 21.11
C ARG A 168 -9.22 2.04 22.50
N GLY A 169 -8.22 1.90 23.36
CA GLY A 169 -8.40 1.28 24.65
C GLY A 169 -8.89 2.21 25.76
N ASP A 170 -8.88 3.52 25.55
CA ASP A 170 -9.25 4.49 26.58
C ASP A 170 -10.76 4.78 26.58
N ALA A 171 -11.46 4.47 25.48
CA ALA A 171 -12.90 4.71 25.32
C ALA A 171 -13.80 3.57 25.85
N ARG A 172 -13.24 2.49 26.40
CA ARG A 172 -13.98 1.31 26.90
C ARG A 172 -13.86 1.09 28.41
N GLY A 173 -13.17 1.97 29.13
CA GLY A 173 -13.10 1.99 30.59
C GLY A 173 -13.91 3.15 31.14
#